data_AF-A0A1B8FHS9-F1
#
_entry.id   AF-A0A1B8FHS9-F1
#
_cell.length_a   1.000
_cell.length_b   1.000
_cell.length_c   1.000
_cell.angle_alpha   90.00
_cell.angle_beta   90.00
_cell.angle_gamma   90.00
#
_symmetry.space_group_name_H-M   'P 1'
#
loop_
_entity.id
_entity.type
_entity.pdbx_description
1 polymer ?
#
loop_
_entity_poly.entity_id
_entity_poly.type
_entity_poly.pdbx_seq_one_letter_code
_entity_poly.pdbx_strand_id
1 'polypeptide(L)'
;MHISLYSIPIGLYLFHTVLGGSVTFTGPRGAKGDVATCTSDPEANYDDKKVADLLEKAGIGFKRVGNNFIIDENFICGDYTFATIGDLCQDPPILGVTTCKIGDPSI
;
A
#
# COMPACT_ATOMS: atom_id res chain seq x y z
N MET A 1 33.90 1.86 43.12
CA MET A 1 32.56 1.49 42.61
C MET A 1 32.57 1.70 41.10
N HIS A 2 32.52 0.60 40.37
CA HIS A 2 32.35 0.56 38.91
C HIS A 2 30.86 0.51 38.58
N ILE A 3 30.38 1.41 37.71
CA ILE A 3 29.28 1.19 36.74
C ILE A 3 29.60 2.14 35.56
N SER A 4 30.46 1.75 34.62
CA SER A 4 30.17 0.97 33.41
C SER A 4 29.25 1.71 32.42
N LEU A 5 29.91 2.38 31.46
CA LEU A 5 29.35 2.86 30.19
C LEU A 5 29.05 1.65 29.30
N TYR A 6 27.90 1.02 29.48
CA TYR A 6 27.37 0.11 28.46
C TYR A 6 26.55 0.91 27.46
N SER A 7 27.23 1.25 26.36
CA SER A 7 26.75 1.10 24.99
C SER A 7 25.29 0.66 24.88
N ILE A 8 24.38 1.62 24.70
CA ILE A 8 23.07 1.30 24.15
C ILE A 8 23.33 0.92 22.69
N PRO A 9 23.02 -0.33 22.29
CA PRO A 9 23.36 -0.83 20.98
C PRO A 9 22.57 -0.05 19.93
N ILE A 10 23.27 0.50 18.95
CA ILE A 10 23.12 0.15 17.53
C ILE A 10 21.78 -0.55 17.24
N GLY A 11 20.67 0.20 17.33
CA GLY A 11 19.31 -0.27 17.05
C GLY A 11 18.58 0.60 16.04
N LEU A 12 19.26 1.62 15.50
CA LEU A 12 18.84 2.38 14.32
C LEU A 12 19.50 1.85 13.03
N TYR A 13 20.00 0.61 13.07
CA TYR A 13 20.30 -0.12 11.84
C TYR A 13 19.00 -0.68 11.29
N LEU A 14 18.54 -0.10 10.19
CA LEU A 14 17.84 -0.82 9.14
C LEU A 14 16.43 -1.33 9.47
N PHE A 15 15.51 -0.46 9.87
CA PHE A 15 14.15 -0.53 9.28
C PHE A 15 14.18 0.03 7.85
N HIS A 16 15.19 -0.38 7.06
CA HIS A 16 15.03 -0.53 5.63
C HIS A 16 14.67 -2.01 5.40
N THR A 17 13.67 -2.53 6.13
CA THR A 17 12.77 -3.45 5.44
C THR A 17 12.39 -2.68 4.19
N VAL A 18 12.92 -3.08 3.05
CA VAL A 18 12.62 -2.47 1.76
C VAL A 18 11.15 -2.80 1.56
N LEU A 19 10.27 -2.07 2.25
CA LEU A 19 8.85 -2.10 2.04
C LEU A 19 8.77 -1.78 0.56
N GLY A 20 8.41 -2.79 -0.23
CA GLY A 20 8.29 -2.63 -1.67
C GLY A 20 7.42 -1.42 -1.98
N GLY A 21 7.50 -0.93 -3.21
CA GLY A 21 6.71 0.19 -3.67
C GLY A 21 5.26 0.04 -3.25
N SER A 22 4.67 1.11 -2.74
CA SER A 22 3.32 1.09 -2.21
C SER A 22 2.47 2.18 -2.87
N VAL A 23 1.24 1.81 -3.19
CA VAL A 23 0.26 2.73 -3.74
C VAL A 23 -1.04 2.59 -2.99
N THR A 24 -1.77 3.70 -2.91
CA THR A 24 -3.04 3.76 -2.21
C THR A 24 -4.19 3.99 -3.18
N PHE A 25 -5.34 3.48 -2.79
CA PHE A 25 -6.61 3.61 -3.48
C PHE A 25 -7.59 4.30 -2.53
N THR A 26 -8.19 5.40 -3.00
CA THR A 26 -9.12 6.20 -2.21
C THR A 26 -10.34 6.56 -3.04
N GLY A 27 -11.54 6.57 -2.46
CA GLY A 27 -12.76 7.00 -3.16
C GLY A 27 -13.13 8.47 -2.87
N PRO A 28 -13.79 9.20 -3.79
CA PRO A 28 -14.29 10.56 -3.58
C PRO A 28 -15.49 10.60 -2.63
N ARG A 29 -16.10 9.43 -2.38
CA ARG A 29 -17.34 9.23 -1.60
C ARG A 29 -17.36 7.91 -0.81
N GLY A 30 -16.21 7.27 -0.58
CA GLY A 30 -16.18 6.12 0.34
C GLY A 30 -16.82 6.47 1.68
N ALA A 31 -17.37 5.48 2.40
CA ALA A 31 -17.63 5.66 3.83
C ALA A 31 -16.36 6.28 4.44
N LYS A 32 -16.48 7.45 5.07
CA LYS A 32 -15.34 8.37 5.28
C LYS A 32 -14.07 7.65 5.75
N GLY A 33 -13.11 7.46 4.85
CA GLY A 33 -11.73 7.08 5.19
C GLY A 33 -11.30 5.64 4.89
N ASP A 34 -12.08 4.84 4.16
CA ASP A 34 -11.60 3.53 3.69
C ASP A 34 -10.44 3.73 2.68
N VAL A 35 -9.31 3.08 2.93
CA VAL A 35 -8.11 3.16 2.08
C VAL A 35 -7.58 1.75 1.83
N ALA A 36 -7.52 1.37 0.55
CA ALA A 36 -6.77 0.19 0.13
C ALA A 36 -5.32 0.56 -0.15
N THR A 37 -4.39 -0.31 0.21
CA THR A 37 -2.96 -0.17 -0.12
C THR A 37 -2.49 -1.44 -0.79
N CYS A 38 -1.88 -1.31 -1.98
CA CYS A 38 -1.12 -2.36 -2.62
C CYS A 38 0.37 -2.09 -2.38
N THR A 39 1.07 -3.05 -1.77
CA THR A 39 2.52 -2.99 -1.52
C THR A 39 3.17 -4.13 -2.28
N SER A 40 4.12 -3.85 -3.16
CA SER A 40 4.79 -4.91 -3.92
C SER A 40 5.62 -5.83 -3.04
N ASP A 41 5.99 -6.98 -3.59
CA ASP A 41 7.01 -7.84 -2.99
C ASP A 41 8.28 -7.03 -2.67
N PRO A 42 8.78 -7.03 -1.41
CA PRO A 42 10.02 -6.38 -1.03
C PRO A 42 11.23 -6.88 -1.84
N GLU A 43 11.25 -8.15 -2.26
CA GLU A 43 12.37 -8.71 -3.04
C GLU A 43 12.43 -8.15 -4.47
N ALA A 44 11.29 -7.70 -5.01
CA ALA A 44 11.22 -7.10 -6.33
C ALA A 44 11.88 -5.71 -6.41
N ASN A 45 12.13 -5.06 -5.25
CA ASN A 45 12.74 -3.73 -5.15
C ASN A 45 12.07 -2.67 -6.05
N TYR A 46 10.74 -2.76 -6.22
CA TYR A 46 9.99 -1.75 -6.93
C TYR A 46 9.82 -0.50 -6.07
N ASP A 47 9.82 0.67 -6.71
CA ASP A 47 9.36 1.91 -6.09
C ASP A 47 7.87 2.12 -6.34
N ASP A 48 7.25 3.08 -5.66
CA ASP A 48 5.82 3.38 -5.77
C ASP A 48 5.41 3.66 -7.23
N LYS A 49 6.30 4.31 -7.99
CA LYS A 49 6.05 4.63 -9.39
C LYS A 49 5.96 3.36 -10.23
N LYS A 50 6.88 2.43 -10.04
CA LYS A 50 6.91 1.16 -10.75
C LYS A 50 5.66 0.34 -10.47
N VAL A 51 5.20 0.30 -9.22
CA VAL A 51 3.96 -0.38 -8.84
C VAL A 51 2.75 0.26 -9.51
N ALA A 52 2.65 1.59 -9.48
CA ALA A 52 1.58 2.31 -10.17
C ALA A 52 1.59 2.06 -11.70
N ASP A 53 2.77 2.09 -12.33
CA ASP A 53 2.93 1.82 -13.76
C ASP A 53 2.49 0.38 -14.12
N LEU A 54 2.78 -0.59 -13.24
CA LEU A 54 2.38 -2.00 -13.43
C LEU A 54 0.86 -2.18 -13.31
N LEU A 55 0.23 -1.51 -12.36
CA LEU A 55 -1.22 -1.55 -12.18
C LEU A 55 -1.96 -0.91 -13.36
N GLU A 56 -1.48 0.24 -13.87
CA GLU A 56 -2.03 0.84 -15.10
C GLU A 56 -1.87 -0.09 -16.31
N LYS A 57 -0.71 -0.75 -16.45
CA LYS A 57 -0.48 -1.71 -17.52
C LYS A 57 -1.38 -2.94 -17.41
N ALA A 58 -1.69 -3.37 -16.18
CA ALA A 58 -2.64 -4.46 -15.92
C ALA A 58 -4.10 -4.06 -16.19
N GLY A 59 -4.36 -2.78 -16.51
CA GLY A 59 -5.68 -2.30 -16.89
C GLY A 59 -6.54 -1.90 -15.71
N ILE A 60 -5.94 -1.45 -14.60
CA ILE A 60 -6.70 -0.96 -13.46
C ILE A 60 -7.59 0.22 -13.90
N GLY A 61 -8.91 0.08 -13.70
CA GLY A 61 -9.90 1.03 -14.20
C GLY A 61 -10.03 2.33 -13.39
N PHE A 62 -9.11 2.59 -12.44
CA PHE A 62 -9.18 3.72 -11.51
C PHE A 62 -8.32 4.88 -11.98
N LYS A 63 -8.70 6.10 -11.60
CA LYS A 63 -8.00 7.31 -12.02
C LYS A 63 -6.68 7.47 -11.25
N ARG A 64 -5.55 7.44 -11.96
CA ARG A 64 -4.24 7.71 -11.34
C ARG A 64 -4.07 9.19 -10.97
N VAL A 65 -3.55 9.45 -9.77
CA VAL A 65 -3.15 10.77 -9.24
C VAL A 65 -1.79 10.62 -8.55
N GLY A 66 -0.73 11.07 -9.22
CA GLY A 66 0.64 10.78 -8.79
C GLY A 66 0.93 9.28 -8.94
N ASN A 67 1.35 8.61 -7.87
CA ASN A 67 1.51 7.15 -7.83
C ASN A 67 0.28 6.44 -7.20
N ASN A 68 -0.73 7.19 -6.76
CA ASN A 68 -1.92 6.65 -6.13
C ASN A 68 -3.11 6.67 -7.09
N PHE A 69 -4.24 6.11 -6.66
CA PHE A 69 -5.44 5.97 -7.47
C PHE A 69 -6.67 6.49 -6.73
N ILE A 70 -7.57 7.12 -7.49
CA ILE A 70 -8.89 7.53 -7.06
C ILE A 70 -9.94 6.62 -7.71
N ILE A 71 -10.79 6.03 -6.89
CA ILE A 71 -11.90 5.15 -7.29
C ILE A 71 -13.14 6.02 -7.38
N ASP A 72 -13.75 6.27 -8.54
CA ASP A 72 -14.87 7.24 -8.64
C ASP A 72 -16.19 6.84 -7.94
N GLU A 73 -16.29 5.60 -7.45
CA GLU A 73 -17.44 5.03 -6.75
C GLU A 73 -17.26 4.92 -5.22
N ASN A 74 -18.31 4.50 -4.52
CA ASN A 74 -18.23 4.21 -3.08
C ASN A 74 -17.41 2.94 -2.88
N PHE A 75 -16.26 3.09 -2.24
CA PHE A 75 -15.35 2.00 -1.88
C PHE A 75 -15.51 1.65 -0.40
N ILE A 76 -15.60 0.36 -0.07
CA ILE A 76 -15.57 -0.17 1.29
C ILE A 76 -14.60 -1.36 1.36
N CYS A 77 -13.84 -1.47 2.43
CA CYS A 77 -12.99 -2.62 2.68
C CYS A 77 -13.78 -3.93 2.65
N GLY A 78 -13.35 -4.87 1.80
CA GLY A 78 -13.98 -6.18 1.64
C GLY A 78 -15.10 -6.23 0.59
N ASP A 79 -15.35 -5.14 -0.13
CA ASP A 79 -16.22 -5.16 -1.30
C ASP A 79 -15.53 -5.77 -2.54
N TYR A 80 -16.27 -5.81 -3.65
CA TYR A 80 -15.76 -6.33 -4.92
C TYR A 80 -14.63 -5.47 -5.50
N THR A 81 -14.67 -4.15 -5.28
CA THR A 81 -13.66 -3.21 -5.75
C THR A 81 -12.33 -3.45 -5.01
N PHE A 82 -12.38 -3.71 -3.70
CA PHE A 82 -11.23 -4.16 -2.91
C PHE A 82 -10.66 -5.49 -3.42
N ALA A 83 -11.53 -6.47 -3.71
CA ALA A 83 -11.09 -7.76 -4.25
C ALA A 83 -10.36 -7.59 -5.60
N THR A 84 -10.87 -6.73 -6.47
CA THR A 84 -10.23 -6.42 -7.77
C THR A 84 -8.84 -5.78 -7.59
N ILE A 85 -8.68 -4.88 -6.62
CA ILE A 85 -7.37 -4.31 -6.26
C ILE A 85 -6.45 -5.42 -5.71
N GLY A 86 -7.00 -6.30 -4.88
CA GLY A 86 -6.37 -7.52 -4.38
C GLY A 86 -5.73 -8.35 -5.48
N ASP A 87 -6.56 -8.81 -6.40
CA ASP A 87 -6.16 -9.69 -7.50
C ASP A 87 -5.03 -9.08 -8.33
N LEU A 88 -5.18 -7.82 -8.76
CA LEU A 88 -4.16 -7.14 -9.56
C LEU A 88 -2.84 -6.92 -8.81
N CYS A 89 -2.89 -6.67 -7.50
CA CYS A 89 -1.69 -6.49 -6.69
C CYS A 89 -0.95 -7.81 -6.48
N GLN A 90 -1.68 -8.91 -6.31
CA GLN A 90 -1.13 -10.24 -6.07
C GLN A 90 -0.63 -10.90 -7.36
N ASP A 91 -1.10 -10.43 -8.52
CA ASP A 91 -0.68 -10.94 -9.81
C ASP A 91 0.77 -10.59 -10.18
N PRO A 92 1.45 -11.44 -10.97
CA PRO A 92 2.73 -11.10 -11.56
C PRO A 92 2.61 -9.86 -12.46
N PRO A 93 3.58 -8.93 -12.41
CA PRO A 93 4.87 -9.05 -11.74
C PRO A 93 4.94 -8.38 -10.36
N ILE A 94 3.82 -7.91 -9.79
CA ILE A 94 3.79 -7.16 -8.54
C ILE A 94 3.97 -8.11 -7.35
N LEU A 95 3.28 -9.26 -7.37
CA LEU A 95 3.32 -10.30 -6.32
C LEU A 95 3.18 -9.73 -4.91
N GLY A 96 2.40 -8.66 -4.80
CA GLY A 96 2.30 -7.82 -3.63
C GLY A 96 1.27 -8.30 -2.62
N VAL A 97 1.07 -7.46 -1.61
CA VAL A 97 0.06 -7.64 -0.58
C VAL A 97 -0.87 -6.44 -0.60
N THR A 98 -2.17 -6.73 -0.64
CA THR A 98 -3.21 -5.71 -0.50
C THR A 98 -3.72 -5.67 0.93
N THR A 99 -3.74 -4.47 1.51
CA THR A 99 -4.32 -4.22 2.84
C THR A 99 -5.45 -3.21 2.71
N CYS A 100 -6.38 -3.22 3.67
CA CYS A 100 -7.43 -2.23 3.73
C CYS A 100 -7.55 -1.67 5.15
N LYS A 101 -7.59 -0.34 5.23
CA LYS A 101 -7.91 0.37 6.46
C LYS A 101 -9.33 0.89 6.34
N ILE A 102 -10.20 0.46 7.25
CA ILE A 102 -11.56 1.00 7.37
C ILE A 102 -11.46 2.43 7.92
N GLY A 103 -12.18 3.34 7.28
CA GLY A 103 -12.38 4.71 7.69
C GLY A 103 -13.20 4.82 8.96
N ASP A 104 -13.24 6.01 9.54
CA ASP A 104 -14.06 6.23 10.73
C ASP A 104 -15.52 6.41 10.31
N PRO A 105 -16.43 5.47 10.65
CA PRO A 105 -17.85 5.61 10.33
C PRO A 105 -18.53 6.76 11.08
N SER A 106 -17.84 7.38 12.05
CA SER A 106 -18.39 8.37 13.00
C SER A 106 -18.21 9.82 12.58
N ILE A 107 -17.55 10.10 11.46
CA ILE A 107 -17.31 11.46 10.97
C ILE A 107 -18.37 11.85 9.97
#